data_AF-W8RP73-F1
#
_entry.id   AF-W8RP73-F1
#
_cell.length_a   1.000
_cell.length_b   1.000
_cell.length_c   1.000
_cell.angle_alpha   90.00
_cell.angle_beta   90.00
_cell.angle_gamma   90.00
#
_symmetry.space_group_name_H-M   'P 1'
#
loop_
_entity.id
_entity.type
_entity.pdbx_description
1 polymer ?
#
loop_
_entity_poly.entity_id
_entity_poly.type
_entity_poly.pdbx_seq_one_letter_code
_entity_poly.pdbx_strand_id
1 'polypeptide(L)'
;MQLDAATDDVAAHVMINGAHPDHVASVLEDRPWARRVRGIVANASRCSHAELDAAEVLGGWCSTDMRHMAEIASAAASAGRRTPHCVQAIPPEKARYPSAFRRRHRV
;
A
#
# COMPACT_ATOMS: atom_id res chain seq x y z
N MET A 1 11.94 -13.61 -16.32
CA MET A 1 11.45 -13.72 -14.92
C MET A 1 10.24 -14.62 -14.88
N GLN A 2 9.78 -15.07 -13.69
CA GLN A 2 8.53 -15.83 -13.57
C GLN A 2 7.33 -15.09 -14.19
N LEU A 3 7.29 -13.76 -14.07
CA LEU A 3 6.29 -12.90 -14.72
C LEU A 3 6.31 -13.00 -16.25
N ASP A 4 7.51 -12.93 -16.85
CA ASP A 4 7.70 -12.97 -18.30
C ASP A 4 7.18 -14.27 -18.90
N ALA A 5 7.54 -15.40 -18.27
CA ALA A 5 7.06 -16.71 -18.68
C ALA A 5 5.54 -16.88 -18.46
N ALA A 6 4.96 -16.25 -17.45
CA ALA A 6 3.52 -16.33 -17.17
C ALA A 6 2.67 -15.42 -18.05
N THR A 7 3.28 -14.45 -18.74
CA THR A 7 2.58 -13.44 -19.55
C THR A 7 3.01 -13.46 -21.01
N ASP A 8 3.81 -14.43 -21.43
CA ASP A 8 4.43 -14.48 -22.76
C ASP A 8 5.12 -13.15 -23.13
N ASP A 9 5.89 -12.60 -22.19
CA ASP A 9 6.58 -11.30 -22.30
C ASP A 9 5.68 -10.07 -22.53
N VAL A 10 4.35 -10.19 -22.46
CA VAL A 10 3.40 -9.09 -22.74
C VAL A 10 3.47 -7.96 -21.69
N ALA A 11 3.79 -8.29 -20.44
CA ALA A 11 3.81 -7.30 -19.35
C ALA A 11 5.04 -6.38 -19.41
N ALA A 12 5.05 -5.36 -20.27
CA ALA A 12 6.20 -4.47 -20.46
C ALA A 12 6.68 -3.78 -19.15
N HIS A 13 5.75 -3.41 -18.26
CA HIS A 13 6.01 -2.71 -17.00
C HIS A 13 5.15 -3.26 -15.87
N VAL A 14 5.57 -2.96 -14.64
CA VAL A 14 4.84 -3.29 -13.41
C VAL A 14 4.69 -2.05 -12.52
N MET A 15 3.74 -2.11 -11.61
CA MET A 15 3.50 -1.09 -10.58
C MET A 15 3.46 -1.76 -9.21
N ILE A 16 3.97 -1.07 -8.19
CA ILE A 16 3.85 -1.51 -6.79
C ILE A 16 2.68 -0.77 -6.15
N ASN A 17 1.78 -1.50 -5.50
CA ASN A 17 0.65 -0.93 -4.74
C ASN A 17 0.72 -1.40 -3.28
N GLY A 18 0.31 -0.54 -2.34
CA GLY A 18 0.01 -0.91 -0.96
C GLY A 18 1.21 -0.98 -0.03
N ALA A 19 2.44 -0.93 -0.55
CA ALA A 19 3.64 -0.90 0.28
C ALA A 19 4.15 0.53 0.49
N HIS A 20 4.45 0.92 1.74
CA HIS A 20 5.17 2.17 2.02
C HIS A 20 6.58 2.11 1.39
N PRO A 21 7.14 3.23 0.86
CA PRO A 21 8.41 3.19 0.14
C PRO A 21 9.59 2.65 0.97
N ASP A 22 9.61 2.91 2.27
CA ASP A 22 10.64 2.38 3.20
C ASP A 22 10.75 0.85 3.15
N HIS A 23 9.64 0.15 2.92
CA HIS A 23 9.60 -1.32 2.91
C HIS A 23 10.18 -1.92 1.64
N VAL A 24 10.20 -1.16 0.55
CA VAL A 24 10.59 -1.65 -0.78
C VAL A 24 11.85 -0.96 -1.33
N ALA A 25 12.27 0.15 -0.76
CA ALA A 25 13.37 0.98 -1.26
C ALA A 25 14.67 0.17 -1.44
N SER A 26 15.08 -0.59 -0.43
CA SER A 26 16.31 -1.40 -0.47
C SER A 26 16.27 -2.52 -1.51
N VAL A 27 15.07 -3.01 -1.87
CA VAL A 27 14.88 -4.09 -2.83
C VAL A 27 14.88 -3.57 -4.27
N LEU A 28 14.57 -2.28 -4.45
CA LEU A 28 14.50 -1.61 -5.74
C LEU A 28 15.86 -1.06 -6.22
N GLU A 29 16.93 -1.25 -5.45
CA GLU A 29 18.27 -0.80 -5.80
C GLU A 29 18.94 -1.78 -6.79
N ASP A 30 19.42 -1.22 -7.92
CA ASP A 30 20.35 -1.85 -8.89
C ASP A 30 20.04 -3.30 -9.34
N ARG A 31 18.77 -3.58 -9.64
CA ARG A 31 18.36 -4.80 -10.34
C ARG A 31 17.80 -4.50 -11.73
N PRO A 32 18.13 -5.31 -12.77
CA PRO A 32 17.58 -5.12 -14.12
C PRO A 32 16.05 -5.07 -14.16
N TRP A 33 15.38 -5.86 -13.32
CA TRP A 33 13.92 -5.90 -13.23
C TRP A 33 13.32 -4.66 -12.55
N ALA A 34 14.04 -4.02 -11.63
CA ALA A 34 13.56 -2.82 -10.92
C ALA A 34 13.33 -1.67 -11.90
N ARG A 35 14.05 -1.65 -13.03
CA ARG A 35 13.82 -0.71 -14.13
C ARG A 35 12.43 -0.84 -14.75
N ARG A 36 11.75 -1.99 -14.64
CA ARG A 36 10.38 -2.21 -15.16
C ARG A 36 9.29 -1.72 -14.20
N VAL A 37 9.64 -1.32 -12.97
CA VAL A 37 8.70 -0.67 -12.05
C VAL A 37 8.52 0.79 -12.48
N ARG A 38 7.32 1.15 -12.95
CA ARG A 38 7.02 2.50 -13.47
C ARG A 38 6.15 3.35 -12.55
N GLY A 39 5.65 2.78 -11.47
CA GLY A 39 4.84 3.51 -10.49
C GLY A 39 4.84 2.82 -9.14
N ILE A 40 4.64 3.62 -8.10
CA ILE A 40 4.41 3.15 -6.75
C ILE A 40 3.21 3.93 -6.19
N VAL A 41 2.16 3.20 -5.84
CA VAL A 41 0.96 3.68 -5.14
C VAL A 41 1.07 3.19 -3.70
N ALA A 42 1.78 3.96 -2.87
CA ALA A 42 2.26 3.49 -1.57
C ALA A 42 1.33 3.84 -0.42
N ASN A 43 1.01 2.92 0.49
CA ASN A 43 0.25 3.22 1.72
C ASN A 43 0.77 4.47 2.45
N ALA A 44 -0.16 5.31 2.94
CA ALA A 44 0.17 6.53 3.69
C ALA A 44 0.84 6.26 5.05
N SER A 45 0.79 5.02 5.52
CA SER A 45 1.36 4.57 6.79
C SER A 45 2.51 3.61 6.59
N ARG A 46 3.51 3.69 7.48
CA ARG A 46 4.55 2.68 7.67
C ARG A 46 4.10 1.43 8.46
N CYS A 47 2.85 1.37 8.89
CA CYS A 47 2.32 0.22 9.65
C CYS A 47 2.58 -1.10 8.91
N SER A 48 3.01 -2.09 9.69
CA SER A 48 3.09 -3.48 9.27
C SER A 48 1.70 -4.11 9.13
N HIS A 49 1.61 -5.29 8.50
CA HIS A 49 0.37 -6.06 8.42
C HIS A 49 -0.20 -6.36 9.81
N ALA A 50 0.64 -6.75 10.77
CA ALA A 50 0.20 -7.01 12.15
C ALA A 50 -0.40 -5.76 12.84
N GLU A 51 0.20 -4.58 12.61
CA GLU A 51 -0.33 -3.32 13.13
C GLU A 51 -1.62 -2.90 12.43
N LEU A 52 -1.78 -3.20 11.14
CA LEU A 52 -3.03 -2.95 10.39
C LEU A 52 -4.13 -3.94 10.78
N ASP A 53 -3.79 -5.20 11.08
CA ASP A 53 -4.74 -6.21 11.54
C ASP A 53 -5.28 -5.88 12.93
N ALA A 54 -4.43 -5.31 13.78
CA ALA A 54 -4.78 -4.80 15.10
C ALA A 54 -5.39 -3.38 15.06
N ALA A 55 -5.46 -2.73 13.90
CA ALA A 55 -5.99 -1.38 13.81
C ALA A 55 -7.50 -1.37 14.05
N GLU A 56 -7.95 -0.45 14.91
CA GLU A 56 -9.38 -0.25 15.20
C GLU A 56 -10.10 0.47 14.05
N VAL A 57 -9.34 1.14 13.17
CA VAL A 57 -9.87 1.92 12.03
C VAL A 57 -9.12 1.54 10.76
N LEU A 58 -9.88 1.13 9.74
CA LEU A 58 -9.39 0.89 8.39
C LEU A 58 -10.02 1.91 7.43
N GLY A 59 -9.19 2.53 6.59
CA GLY A 59 -9.62 3.47 5.57
C GLY A 59 -9.44 2.91 4.15
N GLY A 60 -9.92 3.66 3.16
CA GLY A 60 -9.73 3.38 1.74
C GLY A 60 -8.61 4.19 1.09
N TRP A 61 -8.08 3.71 -0.03
CA TRP A 61 -7.26 4.50 -0.96
C TRP A 61 -8.17 5.22 -1.97
N CYS A 62 -7.62 6.08 -2.84
CA CYS A 62 -8.36 6.74 -3.92
C CYS A 62 -9.11 5.80 -4.91
N SER A 63 -8.86 4.49 -4.90
CA SER A 63 -9.63 3.49 -5.66
C SER A 63 -10.72 2.79 -4.84
N THR A 64 -10.83 3.07 -3.54
CA THR A 64 -11.85 2.53 -2.66
C THR A 64 -13.12 3.35 -2.82
N ASP A 65 -14.19 2.73 -3.32
CA ASP A 65 -15.51 3.35 -3.44
C ASP A 65 -16.44 2.88 -2.31
N MET A 66 -17.68 3.33 -2.29
CA MET A 66 -18.64 2.98 -1.23
C MET A 66 -18.99 1.49 -1.18
N ARG A 67 -18.87 0.75 -2.30
CA ARG A 67 -19.07 -0.72 -2.32
C ARG A 67 -17.91 -1.40 -1.61
N HIS A 68 -16.68 -0.99 -1.91
CA HIS A 68 -15.49 -1.46 -1.19
C HIS A 68 -15.58 -1.14 0.31
N MET A 69 -16.04 0.06 0.68
CA MET A 69 -16.23 0.42 2.10
C MET A 69 -17.29 -0.46 2.78
N ALA A 70 -18.38 -0.81 2.08
CA ALA A 70 -19.42 -1.68 2.61
C ALA A 70 -18.91 -3.12 2.85
N GLU A 71 -18.10 -3.65 1.93
CA GLU A 71 -17.47 -4.97 2.08
C GLU A 71 -16.47 -4.98 3.24
N ILE A 72 -15.62 -3.94 3.35
CA ILE A 72 -14.68 -3.78 4.45
C ILE A 72 -15.42 -3.73 5.79
N ALA A 73 -16.52 -2.98 5.88
CA ALA A 73 -17.33 -2.88 7.09
C ALA A 73 -17.95 -4.24 7.47
N SER A 74 -18.48 -4.99 6.49
CA SER A 74 -19.03 -6.33 6.71
C SER A 74 -17.98 -7.32 7.22
N ALA A 75 -16.80 -7.32 6.60
CA ALA A 75 -15.68 -8.18 7.02
C ALA A 75 -15.14 -7.80 8.41
N ALA A 76 -15.07 -6.51 8.73
CA ALA A 76 -14.65 -6.03 10.05
C ALA A 76 -15.62 -6.46 11.16
N ALA A 77 -16.93 -6.34 10.91
CA ALA A 77 -17.97 -6.77 11.84
C ALA A 77 -17.91 -8.29 12.09
N SER A 78 -17.69 -9.07 11.02
CA SER A 78 -17.56 -10.54 11.08
C SER A 78 -16.32 -11.00 11.87
N ALA A 79 -15.27 -10.17 11.91
CA ALA A 79 -14.06 -10.42 12.69
C ALA A 79 -14.18 -10.02 14.19
N GLY A 80 -15.36 -9.58 14.65
CA GLY A 80 -15.59 -9.18 16.04
C GLY A 80 -14.90 -7.87 16.45
N ARG A 81 -14.41 -7.09 15.48
CA ARG A 81 -13.81 -5.77 15.74
C ARG A 81 -14.92 -4.77 16.03
N ARG A 82 -15.12 -4.44 17.31
CA ARG A 82 -16.01 -3.33 17.71
C ARG A 82 -15.38 -2.02 17.27
N THR A 83 -16.16 -1.12 16.69
CA THR A 83 -15.76 0.27 16.46
C THR A 83 -16.19 1.13 17.65
N PRO A 84 -15.24 1.69 18.44
CA PRO A 84 -15.49 2.89 19.21
C PRO A 84 -15.00 4.12 18.45
N HIS A 85 -15.40 5.28 18.96
CA HIS A 85 -15.24 6.60 18.34
C HIS A 85 -13.83 6.95 17.83
N CYS A 86 -13.81 7.39 16.57
CA CYS A 86 -12.97 8.39 15.91
C CYS A 86 -11.60 8.77 16.52
N VAL A 87 -10.55 8.60 15.68
CA VAL A 87 -9.19 9.16 15.75
C VAL A 87 -8.16 8.41 16.61
N GLN A 88 -7.76 7.21 16.18
CA GLN A 88 -6.32 6.92 16.21
C GLN A 88 -5.73 7.33 14.85
N ALA A 89 -5.18 8.54 14.83
CA ALA A 89 -4.36 9.00 13.72
C ALA A 89 -3.14 8.09 13.64
N ILE A 90 -2.80 7.63 12.42
CA ILE A 90 -1.46 7.10 12.14
C ILE A 90 -0.47 8.05 12.81
N PRO A 91 0.41 7.56 13.71
CA PRO A 91 1.34 8.43 14.39
C PRO A 91 2.08 9.32 13.39
N PRO A 92 2.26 10.63 13.64
CA PRO A 92 2.76 11.58 12.64
C PRO A 92 4.13 11.18 12.06
N GLU A 93 4.94 10.43 12.81
CA GLU A 93 6.20 9.84 12.37
C GLU A 93 6.01 8.65 11.40
N LYS A 94 4.87 7.95 11.45
CA LYS A 94 4.51 6.86 10.52
C LYS A 94 3.71 7.36 9.32
N ALA A 95 3.21 8.59 9.34
CA ALA A 95 2.42 9.22 8.27
C ALA A 95 3.25 10.00 7.22
N ARG A 96 4.58 10.07 7.37
CA ARG A 96 5.47 10.84 6.46
C ARG A 96 6.24 9.95 5.49
N TYR A 97 6.07 10.22 4.20
CA TYR A 97 6.96 9.69 3.17
C TYR A 97 8.38 10.28 3.26
N PRO A 98 9.42 9.49 2.92
CA PRO A 98 10.79 9.96 2.74
C PRO A 98 10.86 11.15 1.78
N SER A 99 11.78 12.07 2.04
CA SER A 99 12.01 13.24 1.19
C SER A 99 12.36 12.86 -0.27
N ALA A 100 13.03 11.71 -0.46
CA ALA A 100 13.38 11.17 -1.77
C ALA A 100 12.16 10.72 -2.61
N PHE A 101 11.10 10.21 -1.96
CA PHE A 101 9.87 9.79 -2.64
C PHE A 101 9.08 11.00 -3.17
N ARG A 102 9.08 12.11 -2.42
CA ARG A 102 8.35 13.35 -2.79
C ARG A 102 8.85 14.01 -4.08
N ARG A 103 10.09 13.74 -4.51
CA ARG A 103 10.71 14.40 -5.68
C ARG A 103 10.63 13.58 -6.98
N ARG A 104 10.46 12.26 -6.93
CA ARG A 104 10.55 11.38 -8.11
C ARG A 104 9.23 10.90 -8.71
N HIS A 105 8.11 11.01 -7.97
CA HIS A 105 6.82 10.43 -8.38
C HIS A 105 5.65 11.40 -8.18
N ARG A 106 5.84 12.65 -8.62
CA ARG A 106 4.74 13.60 -8.78
C ARG A 106 3.95 13.16 -10.02
N VAL A 107 2.83 12.49 -9.80
CA VAL A 107 1.78 12.31 -10.81
C VAL A 107 1.03 13.63 -10.93
#